data_AF-A0A945H0G7-F1
#
_entry.id   AF-A0A945H0G7-F1
#
_cell.length_a   1.000
_cell.length_b   1.000
_cell.length_c   1.000
_cell.angle_alpha   90.00
_cell.angle_beta   90.00
_cell.angle_gamma   90.00
#
_symmetry.space_group_name_H-M   'P 1'
#
loop_
_entity.id
_entity.type
_entity.pdbx_description
1 polymer ?
#
loop_
_entity_poly.entity_id
_entity_poly.type
_entity_poly.pdbx_seq_one_letter_code
_entity_poly.pdbx_strand_id
1 'polypeptide(L)'
;MKYLFIIALIFGFTSTCLAEKLNVFSENPNYRIYIDGEFINSGVVKNYDTDPGSHLVQAKINETIVYSDVVEVETGKVKTIKISRFVSAQTKIASRGAILEEAKRIREAKGNIGLGFNVGVNPGVSLKWFMTPSLAMQGAGWYFDNGTSAYKSWELRGIYTLVDTIINNRPGSLYTALGYGNKINSLNNEDSKWVELCLGIEVSLASKKDTHRYQVTKINAEDFTTGMGLMMGQVMADTLGTFFGLDNAYFSGEIGFTRITSGTNANYTGIIGRIGLHYYF
;
A
#
# COMPACT_ATOMS: atom_id res chain seq x y z
N MET A 1 -26.95 75.61 -19.70
CA MET A 1 -27.71 74.36 -19.40
C MET A 1 -27.60 73.44 -20.59
N LYS A 2 -27.32 72.14 -20.35
CA LYS A 2 -27.13 71.07 -21.36
C LYS A 2 -25.86 71.34 -22.18
N TYR A 3 -24.67 70.89 -21.81
CA TYR A 3 -24.17 69.54 -22.12
C TYR A 3 -22.91 69.19 -21.30
N LEU A 4 -22.60 69.94 -20.25
CA LEU A 4 -21.34 69.76 -19.50
C LEU A 4 -21.38 68.71 -18.38
N PHE A 5 -22.52 68.01 -18.20
CA PHE A 5 -22.73 67.11 -17.06
C PHE A 5 -22.88 65.62 -17.42
N ILE A 6 -22.70 65.25 -18.70
CA ILE A 6 -22.80 63.85 -19.17
C ILE A 6 -21.52 63.46 -19.94
N ILE A 7 -20.36 63.86 -19.42
CA ILE A 7 -19.06 63.26 -19.75
C ILE A 7 -18.32 62.88 -18.45
N ALA A 8 -19.09 62.55 -17.41
CA ALA A 8 -18.57 62.02 -16.14
C ALA A 8 -19.04 60.58 -15.87
N LEU A 9 -19.73 59.93 -16.81
CA LEU A 9 -20.37 58.62 -16.58
C LEU A 9 -19.79 57.47 -17.43
N ILE A 10 -18.72 57.70 -18.21
CA ILE A 10 -18.07 56.65 -19.01
C ILE A 10 -16.55 56.90 -19.01
N PHE A 11 -15.94 56.88 -17.83
CA PHE A 11 -14.53 56.51 -17.74
C PHE A 11 -14.44 55.41 -16.70
N GLY A 12 -14.13 54.22 -17.21
CA GLY A 12 -14.26 52.96 -16.52
C GLY A 12 -13.56 52.95 -15.18
N PHE A 13 -14.29 52.48 -14.18
CA PHE A 13 -13.72 51.51 -13.26
C PHE A 13 -13.40 50.25 -14.08
N THR A 14 -12.34 50.31 -14.89
CA THR A 14 -11.61 49.09 -15.19
C THR A 14 -10.95 48.72 -13.88
N SER A 15 -11.66 47.96 -13.04
CA SER A 15 -10.99 47.12 -12.07
C SER A 15 -9.98 46.34 -12.88
N THR A 16 -8.71 46.74 -12.81
CA THR A 16 -7.62 45.93 -13.30
C THR A 16 -7.69 44.69 -12.43
N CYS A 17 -8.38 43.67 -12.92
CA CYS A 17 -8.14 42.32 -12.46
C CYS A 17 -6.67 42.10 -12.81
N LEU A 18 -5.81 42.29 -11.82
CA LEU A 18 -4.42 41.94 -11.99
C LEU A 18 -4.48 40.43 -12.18
N ALA A 19 -4.11 39.92 -13.35
CA ALA A 19 -3.94 38.50 -13.51
C ALA A 19 -2.75 38.08 -12.63
N GLU A 20 -3.01 37.25 -11.63
CA GLU A 20 -1.97 36.60 -10.84
C GLU A 20 -1.49 35.35 -11.57
N LYS A 21 -0.30 34.88 -11.20
CA LYS A 21 0.30 33.71 -11.86
C LYS A 21 0.39 32.54 -10.91
N LEU A 22 -0.10 31.40 -11.35
CA LEU A 22 0.04 30.11 -10.69
C LEU A 22 0.96 29.19 -11.50
N ASN A 23 1.97 28.65 -10.82
CA ASN A 23 2.82 27.59 -11.34
C ASN A 23 2.50 26.29 -10.60
N VAL A 24 2.32 25.21 -11.36
CA VAL A 24 2.11 23.87 -10.83
C VAL A 24 3.16 22.95 -11.43
N PHE A 25 4.08 22.48 -10.59
CA PHE A 25 5.12 21.54 -11.00
C PHE A 25 4.79 20.13 -10.51
N SER A 26 4.59 19.19 -11.43
CA SER A 26 4.55 17.76 -11.14
C SER A 26 5.89 17.10 -11.47
N GLU A 27 6.28 16.11 -10.67
CA GLU A 27 7.37 15.18 -11.00
C GLU A 27 6.94 14.08 -11.97
N ASN A 28 5.63 13.89 -12.17
CA ASN A 28 5.07 12.91 -13.09
C ASN A 28 4.38 13.60 -14.28
N PRO A 29 4.86 13.38 -15.52
CA PRO A 29 4.30 14.00 -16.73
C PRO A 29 2.87 13.53 -17.05
N ASN A 30 2.44 12.38 -16.52
CA ASN A 30 1.11 11.81 -16.78
C ASN A 30 0.00 12.44 -15.91
N TYR A 31 0.35 13.36 -15.00
CA TYR A 31 -0.64 14.02 -14.15
C TYR A 31 -1.43 15.03 -14.97
N ARG A 32 -2.74 14.84 -15.06
CA ARG A 32 -3.66 15.84 -15.62
C ARG A 32 -3.99 16.84 -14.52
N ILE A 33 -3.54 18.08 -14.69
CA ILE A 33 -3.71 19.17 -13.72
C ILE A 33 -5.00 19.91 -14.03
N TYR A 34 -5.79 20.14 -12.99
CA TYR A 34 -7.03 20.89 -13.02
C TYR A 34 -6.96 22.05 -12.03
N ILE A 35 -7.50 23.20 -12.42
CA ILE A 35 -7.67 24.38 -11.56
C ILE A 35 -9.15 24.74 -11.61
N ASP A 36 -9.80 24.82 -10.45
CA ASP A 36 -11.24 25.08 -10.30
C ASP A 36 -12.14 24.15 -11.12
N GLY A 37 -11.67 22.91 -11.31
CA GLY A 37 -12.37 21.87 -12.07
C GLY A 37 -12.09 21.86 -13.58
N GLU A 38 -11.39 22.87 -14.11
CA GLU A 38 -11.00 22.95 -15.52
C GLU A 38 -9.65 22.28 -15.77
N PHE A 39 -9.54 21.48 -16.83
CA PHE A 39 -8.27 20.87 -17.22
C PHE A 39 -7.35 21.92 -17.86
N ILE A 40 -6.16 22.09 -17.29
CA ILE A 40 -5.21 23.12 -17.75
C ILE A 40 -4.10 22.50 -18.59
N ASN A 41 -3.37 21.53 -18.03
CA ASN A 41 -2.28 20.86 -18.74
C ASN A 41 -1.93 19.51 -18.11
N SER A 42 -1.11 18.72 -18.79
CA SER A 42 -0.46 17.55 -18.20
C SER A 42 0.97 17.87 -17.74
N GLY A 43 1.37 17.33 -16.58
CA GLY A 43 2.71 17.45 -16.02
C GLY A 43 3.03 18.80 -15.39
N VAL A 44 3.21 19.86 -16.19
CA VAL A 44 3.63 21.17 -15.67
C VAL A 44 2.76 22.29 -16.21
N VAL A 45 2.27 23.13 -15.30
CA VAL A 45 1.60 24.40 -15.60
C VAL A 45 2.52 25.53 -15.19
N LYS A 46 2.81 26.47 -16.11
CA LYS A 46 3.64 27.64 -15.84
C LYS A 46 2.88 28.90 -16.19
N ASN A 47 2.98 29.91 -15.34
CA ASN A 47 2.42 31.24 -15.53
C ASN A 47 0.93 31.20 -15.91
N TYR A 48 0.15 30.32 -15.29
CA TYR A 48 -1.28 30.30 -15.50
C TYR A 48 -1.91 31.52 -14.87
N ASP A 49 -2.60 32.31 -15.69
CA ASP A 49 -3.29 33.51 -15.25
C ASP A 49 -4.54 33.11 -14.46
N THR A 50 -4.65 33.63 -13.24
CA THR A 50 -5.74 33.38 -12.30
C THR A 50 -6.12 34.69 -11.63
N ASP A 51 -7.33 34.75 -11.10
CA ASP A 51 -7.75 35.85 -10.23
C ASP A 51 -7.12 35.70 -8.83
N PRO A 52 -7.11 36.73 -7.97
CA PRO A 52 -6.63 36.58 -6.61
C PRO A 52 -7.71 35.95 -5.76
N GLY A 53 -7.35 34.95 -4.97
CA GLY A 53 -8.30 34.20 -4.15
C GLY A 53 -7.92 32.75 -3.91
N SER A 54 -8.91 31.98 -3.47
CA SER A 54 -8.78 30.55 -3.22
C SER A 54 -9.10 29.75 -4.47
N HIS A 55 -8.13 28.99 -4.97
CA HIS A 55 -8.27 28.14 -6.14
C HIS A 55 -8.11 26.67 -5.78
N LEU A 56 -9.00 25.81 -6.26
CA LEU A 56 -8.90 24.37 -6.06
C LEU A 56 -7.98 23.78 -7.13
N VAL A 57 -6.80 23.33 -6.73
CA VAL A 57 -5.88 22.62 -7.63
C VAL A 57 -6.01 21.13 -7.42
N GLN A 58 -6.26 20.40 -8.52
CA GLN A 58 -6.32 18.93 -8.52
C GLN A 58 -5.36 18.34 -9.54
N ALA A 59 -4.81 17.17 -9.23
CA ALA A 59 -4.13 16.35 -10.22
C ALA A 59 -4.78 14.97 -10.31
N LYS A 60 -4.97 14.49 -11.54
CA LYS A 60 -5.59 13.19 -11.83
C LYS A 60 -4.67 12.31 -12.68
N ILE A 61 -4.74 11.00 -12.45
CA ILE A 61 -4.18 9.96 -13.32
C ILE A 61 -5.34 9.01 -13.64
N ASN A 62 -5.62 8.74 -14.92
CA ASN A 62 -6.70 7.83 -15.31
C ASN A 62 -8.01 8.09 -14.54
N GLU A 63 -8.42 9.37 -14.49
CA GLU A 63 -9.61 9.87 -13.76
C GLU A 63 -9.56 9.81 -12.23
N THR A 64 -8.54 9.18 -11.64
CA THR A 64 -8.34 9.11 -10.20
C THR A 64 -7.62 10.35 -9.67
N ILE A 65 -8.21 11.02 -8.67
CA ILE A 65 -7.60 12.19 -8.02
C ILE A 65 -6.44 11.75 -7.11
N VAL A 66 -5.23 12.19 -7.45
CA VAL A 66 -3.99 11.90 -6.70
C VAL A 66 -3.51 13.07 -5.86
N TYR A 67 -3.96 14.29 -6.17
CA TYR A 67 -3.71 15.52 -5.40
C TYR A 67 -4.96 16.40 -5.45
N SER A 68 -5.30 17.04 -4.34
CA SER A 68 -6.36 18.05 -4.25
C SER A 68 -6.04 18.98 -3.10
N ASP A 69 -5.86 20.26 -3.39
CA ASP A 69 -5.55 21.28 -2.38
C ASP A 69 -6.17 22.62 -2.78
N VAL A 70 -6.52 23.42 -1.78
CA VAL A 70 -7.00 24.79 -1.99
C VAL A 70 -5.82 25.73 -1.79
N VAL A 71 -5.44 26.41 -2.86
CA VAL A 71 -4.29 27.29 -2.90
C VAL A 71 -4.76 28.73 -2.90
N GLU A 72 -4.27 29.51 -1.95
CA GLU A 72 -4.49 30.95 -1.92
C GLU A 72 -3.44 31.67 -2.77
N VAL A 73 -3.92 32.44 -3.74
CA VAL A 73 -3.13 33.26 -4.66
C VAL A 73 -3.31 34.71 -4.26
N GLU A 74 -2.22 35.32 -3.79
CA GLU A 74 -2.20 36.72 -3.37
C GLU A 74 -2.04 37.67 -4.55
N THR A 75 -2.68 38.84 -4.44
CA THR A 75 -2.66 39.86 -5.48
C THR A 75 -1.25 40.26 -5.90
N GLY A 76 -1.00 40.24 -7.21
CA GLY A 76 0.28 40.64 -7.81
C GLY A 76 1.47 39.72 -7.50
N LYS A 77 1.24 38.52 -6.94
CA LYS A 77 2.30 37.53 -6.67
C LYS A 77 2.20 36.32 -7.58
N VAL A 78 3.34 35.67 -7.79
CA VAL A 78 3.41 34.38 -8.45
C VAL A 78 3.38 33.30 -7.38
N LYS A 79 2.31 32.50 -7.34
CA LYS A 79 2.23 31.33 -6.47
C LYS A 79 2.82 30.12 -7.19
N THR A 80 3.70 29.39 -6.52
CA THR A 80 4.24 28.14 -7.05
C THR A 80 3.92 27.01 -6.11
N ILE A 81 3.27 25.97 -6.63
CA ILE A 81 3.02 24.73 -5.92
C ILE A 81 3.79 23.60 -6.61
N LYS A 82 4.36 22.74 -5.79
CA LYS A 82 5.01 21.52 -6.25
C LYS A 82 4.14 20.35 -5.80
N ILE A 83 3.60 19.64 -6.78
CA ILE A 83 2.93 18.36 -6.55
C ILE A 83 4.04 17.32 -6.41
N SER A 84 4.64 17.27 -5.22
CA SER A 84 5.39 16.08 -4.82
C SER A 84 4.37 15.00 -4.50
N ARG A 85 4.64 13.76 -4.94
CA ARG A 85 3.98 12.59 -4.36
C ARG A 85 4.03 12.75 -2.82
N PHE A 86 2.95 12.37 -2.15
CA PHE A 86 2.77 12.35 -0.69
C PHE A 86 1.99 13.54 -0.07
N VAL A 87 0.74 13.22 0.27
CA VAL A 87 -0.13 13.76 1.34
C VAL A 87 -0.96 15.02 0.98
N SER A 88 -2.27 14.90 1.19
CA SER A 88 -3.24 16.00 1.30
C SER A 88 -2.83 16.90 2.48
N ALA A 89 -2.64 18.20 2.25
CA ALA A 89 -2.13 19.10 3.29
C ALA A 89 -3.09 19.23 4.49
N GLN A 90 -4.39 18.93 4.33
CA GLN A 90 -5.41 19.10 5.37
C GLN A 90 -5.76 17.79 6.09
N THR A 91 -5.41 16.63 5.54
CA THR A 91 -5.61 15.34 6.18
C THR A 91 -4.37 14.50 5.95
N LYS A 92 -3.65 14.09 7.00
CA LYS A 92 -2.49 13.17 6.96
C LYS A 92 -2.83 11.76 6.41
N ILE A 93 -3.86 11.64 5.58
CA ILE A 93 -4.34 10.44 4.93
C ILE A 93 -3.96 10.61 3.46
N ALA A 94 -3.03 9.79 2.97
CA ALA A 94 -2.74 9.73 1.54
C ALA A 94 -4.04 9.43 0.77
N SER A 95 -4.27 10.12 -0.36
CA SER A 95 -5.46 9.84 -1.18
C SER A 95 -5.45 8.35 -1.55
N ARG A 96 -6.62 7.69 -1.57
CA ARG A 96 -6.70 6.26 -1.94
C ARG A 96 -6.00 5.98 -3.28
N GLY A 97 -6.06 6.92 -4.23
CA GLY A 97 -5.32 6.81 -5.50
C GLY A 97 -3.80 6.83 -5.33
N ALA A 98 -3.27 7.72 -4.47
CA ALA A 98 -1.84 7.76 -4.17
C ALA A 98 -1.35 6.49 -3.44
N ILE A 99 -2.16 5.94 -2.53
CA ILE A 99 -1.88 4.65 -1.87
C ILE A 99 -1.86 3.51 -2.89
N LEU A 100 -2.84 3.45 -3.78
CA LEU A 100 -2.93 2.41 -4.80
C LEU A 100 -1.78 2.47 -5.81
N GLU A 101 -1.36 3.65 -6.22
CA GLU A 101 -0.21 3.83 -7.11
C GLU A 101 1.12 3.47 -6.42
N GLU A 102 1.26 3.78 -5.13
CA GLU A 102 2.46 3.41 -4.37
C GLU A 102 2.49 1.90 -4.07
N ALA A 103 1.35 1.31 -3.72
CA ALA A 103 1.16 -0.14 -3.60
C ALA A 103 1.51 -0.85 -4.92
N LYS A 104 1.01 -0.32 -6.05
CA LYS A 104 1.32 -0.83 -7.39
C LYS A 104 2.82 -0.77 -7.66
N ARG A 105 3.49 0.35 -7.37
CA ARG A 105 4.95 0.50 -7.53
C ARG A 105 5.73 -0.50 -6.67
N ILE A 106 5.35 -0.66 -5.40
CA ILE A 106 5.97 -1.63 -4.49
C ILE A 106 5.80 -3.06 -5.03
N ARG A 107 4.62 -3.36 -5.58
CA ARG A 107 4.28 -4.70 -6.08
C ARG A 107 4.92 -5.01 -7.45
N GLU A 108 4.99 -4.03 -8.35
CA GLU A 108 5.75 -4.12 -9.60
C GLU A 108 7.24 -4.39 -9.33
N ALA A 109 7.80 -3.79 -8.27
CA ALA A 109 9.17 -4.05 -7.86
C ALA A 109 9.35 -5.42 -7.18
N LYS A 110 8.33 -5.90 -6.49
CA LYS A 110 8.35 -7.17 -5.75
C LYS A 110 8.20 -8.38 -6.67
N GLY A 111 7.33 -8.30 -7.67
CA GLY A 111 6.89 -9.45 -8.45
C GLY A 111 5.52 -9.98 -8.02
N ASN A 112 4.87 -10.72 -8.91
CA ASN A 112 3.50 -11.20 -8.74
C ASN A 112 3.42 -12.66 -8.30
N ILE A 113 4.54 -13.41 -8.38
CA ILE A 113 4.60 -14.82 -8.01
C ILE A 113 5.59 -14.97 -6.86
N GLY A 114 5.14 -15.53 -5.74
CA GLY A 114 5.98 -15.84 -4.57
C GLY A 114 6.12 -17.34 -4.39
N LEU A 115 7.34 -17.83 -4.24
CA LEU A 115 7.64 -19.19 -3.79
C LEU A 115 8.22 -19.14 -2.38
N GLY A 116 7.76 -20.02 -1.51
CA GLY A 116 8.15 -19.94 -0.11
C GLY A 116 7.89 -21.19 0.69
N PHE A 117 8.05 -21.04 1.99
CA PHE A 117 7.61 -22.02 2.97
C PHE A 117 6.83 -21.33 4.08
N ASN A 118 5.88 -22.05 4.66
CA ASN A 118 5.14 -21.61 5.85
C ASN A 118 5.29 -22.62 6.96
N VAL A 119 5.18 -22.15 8.20
CA VAL A 119 5.09 -22.95 9.42
C VAL A 119 3.85 -22.48 10.19
N GLY A 120 2.95 -23.41 10.51
CA GLY A 120 1.66 -23.12 11.15
C GLY A 120 0.76 -24.36 11.14
N VAL A 121 -0.55 -24.17 10.93
CA VAL A 121 -1.53 -25.27 10.83
C VAL A 121 -1.15 -26.28 9.73
N ASN A 122 -0.69 -25.76 8.60
CA ASN A 122 -0.16 -26.55 7.50
C ASN A 122 1.27 -26.09 7.14
N PRO A 123 2.30 -26.65 7.79
CA PRO A 123 3.65 -26.35 7.40
C PRO A 123 3.91 -26.92 6.01
N GLY A 124 4.57 -26.17 5.14
CA GLY A 124 4.93 -26.69 3.83
C GLY A 124 5.42 -25.66 2.83
N VAL A 125 5.70 -26.15 1.62
CA VAL A 125 6.06 -25.29 0.48
C VAL A 125 4.81 -24.55 0.03
N SER A 126 4.96 -23.26 -0.29
CA SER A 126 3.88 -22.41 -0.77
C SER A 126 4.19 -21.71 -2.08
N LEU A 127 3.14 -21.58 -2.88
CA LEU A 127 3.07 -20.74 -4.06
C LEU A 127 2.00 -19.66 -3.80
N LYS A 128 2.38 -18.39 -3.93
CA LYS A 128 1.49 -17.24 -3.82
C LYS A 128 1.44 -16.53 -5.18
N TRP A 129 0.25 -16.20 -5.66
CA TRP A 129 0.05 -15.50 -6.93
C TRP A 129 -0.87 -14.29 -6.74
N PHE A 130 -0.36 -13.10 -7.04
CA PHE A 130 -1.12 -11.86 -7.06
C PHE A 130 -1.76 -11.66 -8.43
N MET A 131 -3.09 -11.74 -8.48
CA MET A 131 -3.88 -11.50 -9.69
C MET A 131 -4.16 -10.01 -9.88
N THR A 132 -4.26 -9.26 -8.78
CA THR A 132 -4.39 -7.80 -8.76
C THR A 132 -3.49 -7.23 -7.64
N PRO A 133 -3.29 -5.89 -7.54
CA PRO A 133 -2.51 -5.30 -6.46
C PRO A 133 -3.01 -5.67 -5.07
N SER A 134 -4.31 -5.92 -4.91
CA SER A 134 -4.93 -6.25 -3.63
C SER A 134 -5.29 -7.73 -3.48
N LEU A 135 -5.52 -8.47 -4.57
CA LEU A 135 -6.03 -9.84 -4.51
C LEU A 135 -4.96 -10.86 -4.90
N ALA A 136 -4.75 -11.84 -4.02
CA ALA A 136 -3.88 -12.97 -4.25
C ALA A 136 -4.57 -14.31 -3.94
N MET A 137 -4.02 -15.37 -4.52
CA MET A 137 -4.26 -16.75 -4.12
C MET A 137 -2.97 -17.35 -3.60
N GLN A 138 -3.07 -18.25 -2.62
CA GLN A 138 -1.94 -19.02 -2.12
C GLN A 138 -2.31 -20.50 -2.05
N GLY A 139 -1.49 -21.34 -2.67
CA GLY A 139 -1.51 -22.79 -2.46
C GLY A 139 -0.33 -23.18 -1.58
N ALA A 140 -0.55 -24.05 -0.59
CA ALA A 140 0.52 -24.62 0.22
C ALA A 140 0.32 -26.11 0.42
N GLY A 141 1.40 -26.86 0.54
CA GLY A 141 1.31 -28.30 0.77
C GLY A 141 2.59 -28.92 1.27
N TRP A 142 2.43 -30.11 1.84
CA TRP A 142 3.54 -30.90 2.34
C TRP A 142 3.24 -32.38 2.21
N TYR A 143 4.31 -33.14 2.04
CA TYR A 143 4.31 -34.58 2.10
C TYR A 143 5.44 -35.01 3.03
N PHE A 144 5.10 -35.85 4.00
CA PHE A 144 6.04 -36.39 4.96
C PHE A 144 5.80 -37.89 5.09
N ASP A 145 6.86 -38.68 4.99
CA ASP A 145 6.87 -40.10 5.25
C ASP A 145 8.22 -40.49 5.84
N ASN A 146 8.21 -41.07 7.04
CA ASN A 146 9.41 -41.61 7.70
C ASN A 146 9.25 -43.09 8.13
N GLY A 147 8.26 -43.81 7.58
CA GLY A 147 7.93 -45.19 7.93
C GLY A 147 7.16 -45.39 9.25
N THR A 148 7.21 -44.43 10.19
CA THR A 148 6.45 -44.45 11.45
C THR A 148 5.33 -43.41 11.50
N SER A 149 5.36 -42.46 10.57
CA SER A 149 4.38 -41.40 10.38
C SER A 149 4.38 -41.01 8.91
N ALA A 150 3.22 -41.05 8.28
CA ALA A 150 3.03 -40.62 6.91
C ALA A 150 1.82 -39.69 6.84
N TYR A 151 2.01 -38.46 6.38
CA TYR A 151 0.91 -37.55 6.12
C TYR A 151 1.14 -36.71 4.87
N LYS A 152 0.02 -36.38 4.22
CA LYS A 152 -0.02 -35.40 3.13
C LYS A 152 -0.98 -34.29 3.51
N SER A 153 -0.63 -33.07 3.17
CA SER A 153 -1.49 -31.92 3.43
C SER A 153 -1.45 -30.92 2.30
N TRP A 154 -2.58 -30.24 2.10
CA TRP A 154 -2.71 -29.16 1.14
C TRP A 154 -3.63 -28.08 1.71
N GLU A 155 -3.45 -26.86 1.23
CA GLU A 155 -4.21 -25.68 1.62
C GLU A 155 -4.34 -24.74 0.43
N LEU A 156 -5.51 -24.14 0.29
CA LEU A 156 -5.79 -23.07 -0.64
C LEU A 156 -6.31 -21.86 0.13
N ARG A 157 -5.78 -20.67 -0.17
CA ARG A 157 -6.14 -19.41 0.50
C ARG A 157 -6.43 -18.32 -0.49
N GLY A 158 -7.47 -17.55 -0.24
CA GLY A 158 -7.68 -16.22 -0.84
C GLY A 158 -7.09 -15.16 0.09
N ILE A 159 -6.28 -14.28 -0.46
CA ILE A 159 -5.57 -13.22 0.28
C ILE A 159 -6.03 -11.87 -0.25
N TYR A 160 -6.43 -10.98 0.65
CA TYR A 160 -6.77 -9.60 0.35
C TYR A 160 -5.83 -8.65 1.10
N THR A 161 -5.04 -7.90 0.35
CA THR A 161 -4.12 -6.88 0.88
C THR A 161 -4.94 -5.66 1.28
N LEU A 162 -4.91 -5.35 2.57
CA LEU A 162 -5.62 -4.23 3.16
C LEU A 162 -4.86 -2.92 2.92
N VAL A 163 -3.54 -2.95 3.17
CA VAL A 163 -2.66 -1.79 3.06
C VAL A 163 -1.26 -2.25 2.69
N ASP A 164 -0.65 -1.65 1.66
CA ASP A 164 0.80 -1.70 1.46
C ASP A 164 1.43 -0.46 2.11
N THR A 165 2.52 -0.63 2.85
CA THR A 165 3.17 0.43 3.64
C THR A 165 4.70 0.25 3.67
N ILE A 166 5.40 1.21 4.26
CA ILE A 166 6.85 1.14 4.50
C ILE A 166 7.09 1.00 6.01
N ILE A 167 7.67 -0.12 6.42
CA ILE A 167 8.00 -0.43 7.82
C ILE A 167 9.52 -0.40 7.95
N ASN A 168 10.06 0.52 8.74
CA ASN A 168 11.50 0.68 8.94
C ASN A 168 12.30 0.76 7.62
N ASN A 169 11.82 1.59 6.69
CA ASN A 169 12.41 1.78 5.35
C ASN A 169 12.40 0.50 4.48
N ARG A 170 11.50 -0.45 4.77
CA ARG A 170 11.28 -1.65 3.98
C ARG A 170 9.84 -1.74 3.51
N PRO A 171 9.58 -2.18 2.27
CA PRO A 171 8.23 -2.46 1.85
C PRO A 171 7.59 -3.55 2.73
N GLY A 172 6.36 -3.32 3.15
CA GLY A 172 5.56 -4.28 3.87
C GLY A 172 4.09 -4.17 3.51
N SER A 173 3.30 -5.17 3.89
CA SER A 173 1.88 -5.23 3.61
C SER A 173 1.12 -5.80 4.79
N LEU A 174 -0.06 -5.25 5.04
CA LEU A 174 -1.07 -5.79 5.93
C LEU A 174 -2.15 -6.45 5.07
N TYR A 175 -2.52 -7.68 5.38
CA TYR A 175 -3.48 -8.45 4.62
C TYR A 175 -4.40 -9.28 5.51
N THR A 176 -5.52 -9.70 4.94
CA THR A 176 -6.38 -10.74 5.50
C THR A 176 -6.39 -11.94 4.57
N ALA A 177 -6.58 -13.13 5.11
CA ALA A 177 -6.60 -14.37 4.35
C ALA A 177 -7.68 -15.31 4.84
N LEU A 178 -8.41 -15.92 3.90
CA LEU A 178 -9.38 -16.99 4.15
C LEU A 178 -8.86 -18.26 3.49
N GLY A 179 -8.68 -19.31 4.29
CA GLY A 179 -8.09 -20.57 3.86
C GLY A 179 -8.99 -21.77 4.11
N TYR A 180 -8.87 -22.77 3.24
CA TYR A 180 -9.38 -24.12 3.46
C TYR A 180 -8.27 -25.11 3.14
N GLY A 181 -8.14 -26.13 3.98
CA GLY A 181 -7.14 -27.15 3.76
C GLY A 181 -7.50 -28.50 4.36
N ASN A 182 -6.65 -29.46 4.06
CA ASN A 182 -6.85 -30.85 4.39
C ASN A 182 -5.52 -31.54 4.69
N LYS A 183 -5.53 -32.42 5.69
CA LYS A 183 -4.41 -33.27 6.09
C LYS A 183 -4.91 -34.68 6.27
N ILE A 184 -4.30 -35.60 5.53
CA ILE A 184 -4.58 -37.02 5.58
C ILE A 184 -3.39 -37.71 6.23
N ASN A 185 -3.61 -38.35 7.37
CA ASN A 185 -2.64 -39.23 7.99
C ASN A 185 -2.80 -40.63 7.39
N SER A 186 -1.81 -41.04 6.60
CA SER A 186 -1.86 -42.28 5.82
C SER A 186 -1.79 -43.55 6.67
N LEU A 187 -1.28 -43.48 7.90
CA LEU A 187 -1.17 -44.66 8.77
C LEU A 187 -2.51 -45.02 9.42
N ASN A 188 -3.24 -44.02 9.90
CA ASN A 188 -4.50 -44.23 10.62
C ASN A 188 -5.72 -43.95 9.74
N ASN A 189 -5.50 -43.59 8.46
CA ASN A 189 -6.52 -43.12 7.52
C ASN A 189 -7.38 -41.99 8.10
N GLU A 190 -6.77 -41.13 8.92
CA GLU A 190 -7.46 -40.01 9.55
C GLU A 190 -7.45 -38.80 8.63
N ASP A 191 -8.65 -38.30 8.37
CA ASP A 191 -8.88 -37.12 7.57
C ASP A 191 -9.20 -35.92 8.47
N SER A 192 -8.40 -34.85 8.34
CA SER A 192 -8.58 -33.60 9.06
C SER A 192 -8.73 -32.45 8.08
N LYS A 193 -9.83 -31.70 8.20
CA LYS A 193 -10.13 -30.53 7.36
C LYS A 193 -10.09 -29.28 8.23
N TRP A 194 -9.62 -28.17 7.70
CA TRP A 194 -9.68 -26.89 8.40
C TRP A 194 -10.18 -25.76 7.52
N VAL A 195 -10.81 -24.80 8.17
CA VAL A 195 -11.10 -23.47 7.64
C VAL A 195 -10.40 -22.47 8.54
N GLU A 196 -9.76 -21.47 7.97
CA GLU A 196 -9.04 -20.43 8.70
C GLU A 196 -9.35 -19.03 8.18
N LEU A 197 -9.37 -18.06 9.10
CA LEU A 197 -9.40 -16.62 8.82
C LEU A 197 -8.23 -15.98 9.55
N CYS A 198 -7.32 -15.35 8.83
CA CYS A 198 -6.09 -14.78 9.36
C CYS A 198 -5.96 -13.30 9.04
N LEU A 199 -5.35 -12.56 9.96
CA LEU A 199 -4.74 -11.26 9.70
C LEU A 199 -3.23 -11.45 9.68
N GLY A 200 -2.61 -10.96 8.62
CA GLY A 200 -1.19 -11.15 8.35
C GLY A 200 -0.47 -9.85 8.08
N ILE A 201 0.80 -9.82 8.46
CA ILE A 201 1.76 -8.80 8.06
C ILE A 201 2.89 -9.47 7.29
N GLU A 202 3.36 -8.84 6.22
CA GLU A 202 4.49 -9.30 5.43
C GLU A 202 5.48 -8.15 5.26
N VAL A 203 6.78 -8.40 5.47
CA VAL A 203 7.83 -7.39 5.48
C VAL A 203 9.02 -7.89 4.65
N SER A 204 9.54 -7.03 3.77
CA SER A 204 10.74 -7.35 2.99
C SER A 204 11.96 -7.57 3.90
N LEU A 205 12.80 -8.53 3.57
CA LEU A 205 14.08 -8.76 4.25
C LEU A 205 15.19 -7.89 3.71
N ALA A 206 15.04 -7.44 2.46
CA ALA A 206 16.01 -6.58 1.82
C ALA A 206 15.96 -5.18 2.43
N SER A 207 17.05 -4.77 3.06
CA SER A 207 17.27 -3.36 3.31
C SER A 207 17.81 -2.75 2.02
N LYS A 208 17.00 -1.95 1.33
CA LYS A 208 17.52 -1.08 0.26
C LYS A 208 18.46 -0.06 0.90
N LYS A 209 19.73 -0.43 1.08
CA LYS A 209 20.81 0.52 1.28
C LYS A 209 20.97 1.24 -0.05
N ASP A 210 20.72 2.54 -0.01
CA ASP A 210 20.85 3.52 -1.09
C ASP A 210 19.80 3.52 -2.20
N THR A 211 18.80 4.39 -2.02
CA THR A 211 18.59 5.52 -2.94
C THR A 211 17.64 6.55 -2.32
N HIS A 212 18.22 7.60 -1.72
CA HIS A 212 17.67 8.94 -1.51
C HIS A 212 16.33 9.09 -0.74
N ARG A 213 16.45 9.56 0.51
CA ARG A 213 15.48 10.36 1.30
C ARG A 213 14.04 9.83 1.39
N TYR A 214 13.83 8.91 2.33
CA TYR A 214 12.57 8.88 3.10
C TYR A 214 12.91 9.15 4.57
N GLN A 215 12.73 10.40 5.01
CA GLN A 215 12.65 10.69 6.44
C GLN A 215 11.27 10.23 6.91
N VAL A 216 11.21 9.13 7.66
CA VAL A 216 10.00 8.74 8.38
C VAL A 216 10.15 9.08 9.86
N THR A 217 9.13 9.78 10.33
CA THR A 217 8.84 10.30 11.66
C THR A 217 9.19 9.31 12.78
N LYS A 218 9.80 9.83 13.86
CA LYS A 218 10.04 9.11 15.13
C LYS A 218 8.71 8.55 15.67
N ILE A 219 8.64 7.24 15.82
CA ILE A 219 7.59 6.56 16.57
C ILE A 219 8.02 6.56 18.04
N ASN A 220 7.18 7.11 18.92
CA ASN A 220 7.44 7.14 20.36
C ASN A 220 7.32 5.73 20.96
N ALA A 221 8.15 5.46 21.96
CA ALA A 221 8.37 4.15 22.56
C ALA A 221 7.20 3.61 23.41
N GLU A 222 6.01 4.22 23.36
CA GLU A 222 4.87 3.84 24.20
C GLU A 222 3.92 2.82 23.53
N ASP A 223 4.07 2.52 22.23
CA ASP A 223 3.29 1.48 21.52
C ASP A 223 3.86 0.04 21.67
N PHE A 224 4.66 -0.18 22.72
CA PHE A 224 5.60 -1.31 22.87
C PHE A 224 4.93 -2.70 23.04
N THR A 225 3.63 -2.77 23.37
CA THR A 225 2.93 -4.06 23.55
C THR A 225 2.50 -4.73 22.24
N THR A 226 2.53 -4.02 21.11
CA THR A 226 2.26 -4.57 19.75
C THR A 226 3.55 -4.90 18.99
N GLY A 227 4.72 -4.56 19.57
CA GLY A 227 6.02 -4.56 18.90
C GLY A 227 6.75 -5.90 18.83
N MET A 228 6.31 -6.93 19.57
CA MET A 228 7.09 -8.17 19.70
C MET A 228 7.13 -8.97 18.38
N GLY A 229 6.01 -9.01 17.63
CA GLY A 229 5.97 -9.63 16.31
C GLY A 229 6.76 -8.85 15.25
N LEU A 230 6.74 -7.52 15.32
CA LEU A 230 7.52 -6.64 14.44
C LEU A 230 9.03 -6.74 14.72
N MET A 231 9.43 -6.81 16.00
CA MET A 231 10.83 -6.98 16.40
C MET A 231 11.37 -8.35 15.99
N MET A 232 10.62 -9.44 16.21
CA MET A 232 11.05 -10.77 15.76
C MET A 232 11.13 -10.86 14.23
N GLY A 233 10.14 -10.28 13.53
CA GLY A 233 10.19 -10.17 12.07
C GLY A 233 11.40 -9.37 11.59
N GLN A 234 11.76 -8.29 12.29
CA GLN A 234 12.91 -7.46 11.94
C GLN A 234 14.25 -8.14 12.21
N VAL A 235 14.42 -8.80 13.36
CA VAL A 235 15.68 -9.53 13.67
C VAL A 235 15.90 -10.69 12.70
N MET A 236 14.84 -11.43 12.37
CA MET A 236 14.89 -12.49 11.34
C MET A 236 15.20 -11.90 9.96
N ALA A 237 14.57 -10.78 9.60
CA ALA A 237 14.81 -10.08 8.34
C ALA A 237 16.25 -9.57 8.20
N ASP A 238 16.80 -8.98 9.26
CA ASP A 238 18.16 -8.43 9.28
C ASP A 238 19.19 -9.56 9.18
N THR A 239 18.95 -10.67 9.87
CA THR A 239 19.84 -11.84 9.86
C THR A 239 19.78 -12.55 8.50
N LEU A 240 18.59 -12.84 7.97
CA LEU A 240 18.46 -13.59 6.72
C LEU A 240 18.76 -12.74 5.48
N GLY A 241 18.33 -11.47 5.46
CA GLY A 241 18.55 -10.56 4.34
C GLY A 241 20.03 -10.26 4.10
N THR A 242 20.80 -10.07 5.18
CA THR A 242 22.25 -9.80 5.08
C THR A 242 23.05 -11.03 4.65
N PHE A 243 22.62 -12.24 5.04
CA PHE A 243 23.35 -13.47 4.73
C PHE A 243 23.14 -13.97 3.29
N PHE A 244 21.96 -13.74 2.69
CA PHE A 244 21.61 -14.35 1.40
C PHE A 244 21.45 -13.36 0.23
N GLY A 245 21.52 -12.04 0.45
CA GLY A 245 21.38 -11.05 -0.63
C GLY A 245 20.04 -11.15 -1.37
N LEU A 246 18.96 -11.50 -0.65
CA LEU A 246 17.66 -11.78 -1.24
C LEU A 246 16.80 -10.52 -1.32
N ASP A 247 17.01 -9.74 -2.38
CA ASP A 247 16.31 -8.47 -2.59
C ASP A 247 14.77 -8.60 -2.68
N ASN A 248 14.28 -9.81 -3.01
CA ASN A 248 12.86 -10.14 -3.13
C ASN A 248 12.35 -11.13 -2.06
N ALA A 249 13.09 -11.35 -0.97
CA ALA A 249 12.60 -12.14 0.14
C ALA A 249 11.71 -11.33 1.09
N TYR A 250 10.64 -11.95 1.57
CA TYR A 250 9.68 -11.38 2.50
C TYR A 250 9.37 -12.38 3.61
N PHE A 251 9.35 -11.89 4.83
CA PHE A 251 8.89 -12.63 6.00
C PHE A 251 7.45 -12.24 6.28
N SER A 252 6.60 -13.24 6.52
CA SER A 252 5.21 -13.04 6.90
C SER A 252 4.94 -13.61 8.29
N GLY A 253 4.19 -12.87 9.10
CA GLY A 253 3.63 -13.33 10.37
C GLY A 253 2.11 -13.16 10.35
N GLU A 254 1.38 -14.17 10.78
CA GLU A 254 -0.08 -14.19 10.78
C GLU A 254 -0.62 -14.67 12.12
N ILE A 255 -1.75 -14.09 12.52
CA ILE A 255 -2.59 -14.56 13.62
C ILE A 255 -4.02 -14.69 13.12
N GLY A 256 -4.73 -15.72 13.55
CA GLY A 256 -6.06 -15.99 13.04
C GLY A 256 -6.89 -16.92 13.90
N PHE A 257 -8.07 -17.24 13.40
CA PHE A 257 -8.94 -18.27 13.95
C PHE A 257 -9.00 -19.45 12.99
N THR A 258 -9.01 -20.66 13.55
CA THR A 258 -9.20 -21.88 12.78
C THR A 258 -10.32 -22.71 13.38
N ARG A 259 -10.98 -23.48 12.51
CA ARG A 259 -11.80 -24.61 12.91
C ARG A 259 -11.27 -25.85 12.21
N ILE A 260 -10.89 -26.86 12.98
CA ILE A 260 -10.40 -28.15 12.51
C ILE A 260 -11.47 -29.20 12.81
N THR A 261 -11.91 -29.89 11.77
CA THR A 261 -12.83 -31.02 11.84
C THR A 261 -12.04 -32.29 11.53
N SER A 262 -11.99 -33.22 12.48
CA SER A 262 -11.35 -34.52 12.32
C SER A 262 -12.41 -35.62 12.32
N GLY A 263 -12.25 -36.63 11.47
CA GLY A 263 -13.22 -37.73 11.40
C GLY A 263 -13.31 -38.58 12.67
N THR A 264 -12.26 -38.59 13.49
CA THR A 264 -12.12 -39.47 14.68
C THR A 264 -12.05 -38.71 16.00
N ASN A 265 -11.75 -37.40 15.96
CA ASN A 265 -11.50 -36.58 17.15
C ASN A 265 -12.51 -35.44 17.30
N ALA A 266 -12.58 -34.88 18.52
CA ALA A 266 -13.38 -33.70 18.79
C ALA A 266 -12.98 -32.52 17.89
N ASN A 267 -13.98 -31.80 17.38
CA ASN A 267 -13.76 -30.59 16.60
C ASN A 267 -12.98 -29.57 17.44
N TYR A 268 -11.92 -29.00 16.86
CA TYR A 268 -11.15 -27.94 17.49
C TYR A 268 -11.52 -26.59 16.87
N THR A 269 -11.73 -25.59 17.71
CA THR A 269 -11.86 -24.19 17.29
C THR A 269 -10.93 -23.37 18.18
N GLY A 270 -10.07 -22.56 17.59
CA GLY A 270 -9.09 -21.81 18.37
C GLY A 270 -8.30 -20.78 17.57
N ILE A 271 -7.32 -20.18 18.24
CA ILE A 271 -6.41 -19.19 17.67
C ILE A 271 -5.21 -19.92 17.07
N ILE A 272 -4.76 -19.43 15.91
CA ILE A 272 -3.58 -19.94 15.21
C ILE A 272 -2.57 -18.84 14.98
N GLY A 273 -1.30 -19.23 14.95
CA GLY A 273 -0.19 -18.43 14.46
C GLY A 273 0.43 -19.10 13.24
N ARG A 274 0.84 -18.31 12.26
CA ARG A 274 1.63 -18.79 11.12
C ARG A 274 2.78 -17.83 10.87
N ILE A 275 3.93 -18.38 10.50
CA ILE A 275 5.04 -17.62 9.96
C ILE A 275 5.38 -18.17 8.57
N GLY A 276 5.93 -17.33 7.71
CA GLY A 276 6.30 -17.73 6.36
C GLY A 276 7.47 -16.93 5.83
N LEU A 277 8.18 -17.52 4.89
CA LEU A 277 9.22 -16.87 4.12
C LEU A 277 8.93 -17.09 2.64
N HIS A 278 8.81 -16.01 1.88
CA HIS A 278 8.51 -16.05 0.45
C HIS A 278 9.53 -15.23 -0.34
N TYR A 279 9.99 -15.78 -1.44
CA TYR A 279 10.79 -15.09 -2.44
C TYR A 279 9.92 -14.79 -3.67
N TYR A 280 9.96 -13.55 -4.15
CA TYR A 280 9.11 -13.10 -5.25
C TYR A 280 9.84 -12.91 -6.58
N PHE A 281 9.11 -13.18 -7.67
CA PHE A 281 9.52 -13.08 -9.07
C PHE A 281 8.56 -12.18 -9.84
#